data_AF-A0A946SF63-F1
#
_entry.id   AF-A0A946SF63-F1
#
_cell.length_a   1.000
_cell.length_b   1.000
_cell.length_c   1.000
_cell.angle_alpha   90.00
_cell.angle_beta   90.00
_cell.angle_gamma   90.00
#
_symmetry.space_group_name_H-M   'P 1'
#
loop_
_entity.id
_entity.type
_entity.pdbx_description
1 polymer ?
#
loop_
_entity_poly.entity_id
_entity_poly.type
_entity_poly.pdbx_seq_one_letter_code
_entity_poly.pdbx_strand_id
1 'polypeptide(L)' 'AGMTNKEVLHSATIAPAEFLNIQNEIGTIEEGKLADLVILNQNPLESIKNTQDIYLVIAKGIVQ' A
#
# COMPACT_ATOMS: atom_id res chain seq x y z
N ALA A 1 -8.14 -21.98 5.29
CA ALA A 1 -7.15 -21.40 4.34
C ALA A 1 -6.93 -19.95 4.74
N GLY A 2 -5.73 -19.40 4.52
CA GLY A 2 -5.42 -17.98 4.78
C GLY A 2 -5.68 -17.10 3.56
N MET A 3 -5.45 -15.79 3.71
CA MET A 3 -5.53 -14.82 2.62
C MET A 3 -4.39 -15.01 1.60
N THR A 4 -4.67 -14.71 0.34
CA THR A 4 -3.65 -14.54 -0.71
C THR A 4 -2.81 -13.28 -0.46
N ASN A 5 -1.59 -13.22 -0.99
CA ASN A 5 -0.74 -12.03 -0.86
C ASN A 5 -1.44 -10.75 -1.37
N LYS A 6 -2.21 -10.87 -2.47
CA LYS A 6 -2.99 -9.75 -3.03
C LYS A 6 -4.09 -9.27 -2.07
N GLU A 7 -4.83 -10.21 -1.46
CA GLU A 7 -5.85 -9.86 -0.45
C GLU A 7 -5.21 -9.22 0.78
N VAL A 8 -4.02 -9.66 1.20
CA VAL A 8 -3.29 -9.02 2.31
C VAL A 8 -2.94 -7.58 1.97
N LEU A 9 -2.39 -7.32 0.78
CA LEU A 9 -2.10 -5.94 0.34
C LEU A 9 -3.37 -5.09 0.30
N HIS A 10 -4.46 -5.62 -0.26
CA HIS A 10 -5.76 -4.93 -0.27
C HIS A 10 -6.25 -4.58 1.14
N SER A 11 -6.09 -5.50 2.10
CA SER A 11 -6.47 -5.27 3.50
C SER A 11 -5.63 -4.21 4.21
N ALA A 12 -4.43 -3.91 3.70
CA ALA A 12 -3.53 -2.91 4.25
C ALA A 12 -3.65 -1.54 3.54
N THR A 13 -4.33 -1.46 2.40
CA THR A 13 -4.42 -0.23 1.59
C THR A 13 -5.86 0.22 1.34
N ILE A 14 -6.61 -0.52 0.53
CA ILE A 14 -7.95 -0.15 0.06
C ILE A 14 -8.99 -0.32 1.17
N ALA A 15 -9.03 -1.49 1.80
CA ALA A 15 -10.03 -1.82 2.81
C ALA A 15 -10.11 -0.80 3.98
N PRO A 16 -9.00 -0.37 4.60
CA PRO A 16 -9.07 0.64 5.67
C PRO A 16 -9.48 2.03 5.15
N ALA A 17 -9.09 2.39 3.93
CA ALA A 17 -9.48 3.67 3.33
C ALA A 17 -11.00 3.73 3.08
N GLU A 18 -11.59 2.64 2.58
CA GLU A 18 -13.04 2.49 2.42
C GLU A 18 -13.77 2.46 3.77
N PHE A 19 -13.26 1.69 4.73
CA PHE A 19 -13.85 1.58 6.07
C PHE A 19 -13.91 2.93 6.79
N LEU A 20 -12.91 3.78 6.58
CA LEU A 20 -12.82 5.13 7.16
C LEU A 20 -13.50 6.21 6.30
N ASN A 21 -14.06 5.86 5.13
CA ASN A 21 -14.64 6.79 4.15
C ASN A 21 -13.65 7.85 3.62
N ILE A 22 -12.37 7.49 3.50
CA ILE A 22 -11.28 8.36 3.00
C ILE A 22 -10.62 7.79 1.74
N GLN A 23 -11.27 6.86 1.05
CA GLN A 23 -10.77 6.24 -0.19
C GLN A 23 -10.56 7.24 -1.35
N ASN A 24 -11.18 8.42 -1.29
CA ASN A 24 -10.95 9.50 -2.26
C ASN A 24 -9.64 10.25 -1.98
N GLU A 25 -9.01 10.04 -0.83
CA GLU A 25 -7.78 10.72 -0.40
C GLU A 25 -6.58 9.78 -0.39
N ILE A 26 -6.76 8.51 -0.01
CA ILE A 26 -5.67 7.52 0.14
C ILE A 26 -6.08 6.09 -0.30
N GLY A 27 -5.14 5.16 -0.25
CA GLY A 27 -5.39 3.71 -0.36
C GLY A 27 -5.16 3.11 -1.76
N THR A 28 -5.05 3.95 -2.80
CA THR A 28 -4.62 3.54 -4.15
C THR A 28 -3.72 4.61 -4.78
N ILE A 29 -3.05 4.25 -5.88
CA ILE A 29 -2.24 5.18 -6.68
C ILE A 29 -3.11 5.68 -7.83
N GLU A 30 -3.72 6.84 -7.65
CA GLU A 30 -4.62 7.51 -8.60
C GLU A 30 -4.40 9.02 -8.53
N GLU A 31 -4.69 9.74 -9.63
CA GLU A 31 -4.60 11.20 -9.66
C GLU A 31 -5.53 11.84 -8.62
N GLY A 32 -5.03 12.88 -7.94
CA GLY A 32 -5.78 13.61 -6.91
C GLY A 32 -5.67 13.06 -5.49
N LYS A 33 -5.11 11.86 -5.30
CA LYS A 33 -4.85 11.29 -3.95
C LYS A 33 -3.53 11.78 -3.36
N LEU A 34 -3.38 11.63 -2.04
CA LEU A 34 -2.12 11.93 -1.36
C LEU A 34 -1.01 11.00 -1.85
N ALA A 35 0.17 11.56 -2.06
CA ALA A 35 1.37 10.83 -2.45
C ALA A 35 2.00 10.12 -1.23
N ASP A 36 1.29 9.09 -0.74
CA ASP A 36 1.75 8.15 0.28
C ASP A 36 2.10 6.82 -0.40
N LEU A 37 3.40 6.54 -0.55
CA LEU A 37 3.90 5.36 -1.26
C LEU A 37 4.98 4.64 -0.46
N VAL A 38 5.00 3.32 -0.59
CA VAL A 38 6.12 2.46 -0.18
C VAL A 38 6.58 1.71 -1.41
N ILE A 39 7.87 1.83 -1.74
CA ILE A 39 8.51 1.09 -2.84
C ILE A 39 9.32 -0.05 -2.22
N LEU A 40 9.19 -1.24 -2.79
CA LEU A 40 9.83 -2.47 -2.30
C LEU A 40 10.92 -2.93 -3.27
N ASN A 41 11.99 -3.52 -2.73
CA ASN A 41 13.04 -4.13 -3.56
C ASN A 41 12.59 -5.43 -4.23
N GLN A 42 11.57 -6.08 -3.67
CA GLN A 42 11.12 -7.42 -4.07
C GLN A 42 9.59 -7.48 -4.25
N ASN A 43 9.13 -8.40 -5.10
CA ASN A 43 7.72 -8.54 -5.44
C ASN A 43 6.89 -9.12 -4.27
N PRO A 44 5.94 -8.36 -3.68
CA PRO A 44 5.12 -8.84 -2.56
C PRO A 44 4.08 -9.89 -2.95
N LEU A 45 3.80 -10.07 -4.25
CA LEU A 45 2.87 -11.10 -4.72
C LEU A 45 3.49 -12.50 -4.70
N GLU A 46 4.81 -12.61 -4.74
CA GLU A 46 5.53 -13.89 -4.61
C GLU A 46 5.62 -14.33 -3.13
N SER A 47 5.88 -13.38 -2.23
CA SER A 47 5.93 -13.61 -0.79
C SER A 47 5.55 -12.34 -0.05
N ILE A 48 4.56 -12.42 0.85
CA ILE A 48 4.13 -11.25 1.62
C ILE A 48 5.25 -10.69 2.53
N LYS A 49 6.25 -11.50 2.89
CA LYS A 49 7.42 -11.05 3.66
C LYS A 49 8.24 -9.98 2.92
N ASN A 50 8.15 -9.93 1.59
CA ASN A 50 8.86 -8.95 0.77
C ASN A 50 8.37 -7.51 1.04
N THR A 51 7.22 -7.33 1.69
CA THR A 51 6.77 -6.02 2.22
C THR A 51 7.69 -5.40 3.26
N GLN A 52 8.60 -6.19 3.86
CA GLN A 52 9.58 -5.72 4.84
C GLN A 52 10.88 -5.23 4.20
N ASP A 53 11.13 -5.57 2.93
CA ASP A 53 12.31 -5.13 2.19
C ASP A 53 12.02 -3.83 1.43
N ILE A 54 11.93 -2.76 2.21
CA ILE A 54 11.53 -1.43 1.74
C ILE A 54 12.73 -0.72 1.12
N TYR A 55 12.56 -0.30 -0.14
CA TYR A 55 13.52 0.53 -0.85
C TYR A 55 13.37 2.01 -0.50
N LEU A 56 12.13 2.51 -0.49
CA LEU A 56 11.85 3.93 -0.27
C LEU A 56 10.45 4.14 0.32
N VAL A 57 10.33 5.15 1.17
CA VAL A 57 9.04 5.65 1.67
C VAL A 57 8.86 7.09 1.21
N ILE A 58 7.69 7.39 0.67
CA ILE A 58 7.25 8.75 0.34
C ILE A 58 5.99 8.99 1.17
N ALA A 59 5.98 10.05 1.98
CA ALA A 59 4.81 10.45 2.76
C ALA A 59 4.44 11.88 2.42
N LYS A 60 3.19 12.10 1.99
CA LYS A 60 2.64 13.39 1.55
C LYS A 60 3.54 14.08 0.52
N GLY A 61 4.13 13.30 -0.39
CA GLY A 61 5.03 13.78 -1.43
C GLY A 61 6.48 14.05 -0.98
N ILE A 62 6.82 13.78 0.28
CA ILE A 62 8.18 13.95 0.81
C ILE A 62 8.87 12.59 0.90
N VAL A 63 10.02 12.48 0.25
CA VAL A 63 10.94 11.33 0.35
C VAL A 63 11.52 11.29 1.77
N GLN A 64 11.31 10.18 2.47
CA GLN A 64 11.79 9.96 3.85
C GLN A 64 13.20 9.39 3.88
#